data_AF-A0AAN5BRU3-F1
#
_entry.id   AF-A0AAN5BRU3-F1
#
_cell.length_a   1.000
_cell.length_b   1.000
_cell.length_c   1.000
_cell.angle_alpha   90.00
_cell.angle_beta   90.00
_cell.angle_gamma   90.00
#
_symmetry.space_group_name_H-M   'P 1'
#
loop_
_entity.id
_entity.type
_entity.pdbx_description
1 polymer ?
#
loop_
_entity_poly.entity_id
_entity_poly.type
_entity_poly.pdbx_seq_one_letter_code
_entity_poly.pdbx_strand_id
1 'polypeptide(L)' 'MESKREFDLILLGPTGYTGRLCAEHIVKNFPTGLKWALAGRSLQKVGDVAKELKNLNPDRVEPGTT' A
#
# COMPACT_ATOMS: atom_id res chain seq x y z
N MET A 1 -25.64 12.19 -1.36
CA MET A 1 -24.40 12.42 -0.58
C MET A 1 -23.34 11.52 -1.15
N GLU A 2 -22.32 12.09 -1.78
CA GLU A 2 -21.22 11.32 -2.35
C GLU A 2 -20.33 10.83 -1.19
N SER A 3 -20.25 9.51 -1.00
CA SER A 3 -19.36 8.93 0.00
C SER A 3 -17.92 9.20 -0.41
N LYS A 4 -17.28 10.19 0.23
CA LYS A 4 -15.88 10.56 -0.02
C LYS A 4 -15.01 9.33 0.24
N ARG A 5 -14.47 8.74 -0.82
CA ARG A 5 -13.59 7.56 -0.70
C ARG A 5 -12.31 7.98 0.01
N GLU A 6 -11.96 7.28 1.08
CA GLU A 6 -10.76 7.57 1.89
C GLU A 6 -9.47 7.20 1.13
N PHE A 7 -9.55 6.13 0.34
CA PHE A 7 -8.45 5.62 -0.48
C PHE A 7 -8.84 5.63 -1.96
N ASP A 8 -7.88 6.01 -2.80
CA ASP A 8 -7.96 5.92 -4.25
C ASP A 8 -7.70 4.47 -4.72
N LEU A 9 -6.90 3.71 -3.96
CA LEU A 9 -6.53 2.34 -4.28
C LEU A 9 -6.37 1.48 -3.02
N ILE A 10 -6.85 0.25 -3.06
CA ILE A 10 -6.60 -0.75 -2.01
C ILE A 10 -5.96 -1.97 -2.67
N LEU A 11 -4.77 -2.35 -2.22
CA LEU A 11 -4.08 -3.56 -2.67
C LEU A 11 -4.40 -4.72 -1.73
N LEU A 12 -5.15 -5.69 -2.26
CA LEU A 12 -5.51 -6.91 -1.55
C LEU A 12 -4.43 -7.98 -1.70
N GLY A 13 -4.05 -8.61 -0.58
CA GLY A 13 -3.04 -9.67 -0.56
C GLY A 13 -1.61 -9.19 -0.86
N PRO A 14 -1.13 -8.08 -0.28
CA PRO A 14 0.22 -7.55 -0.56
C PRO A 14 1.34 -8.44 -0.03
N THR A 15 1.02 -9.43 0.80
CA THR A 15 1.98 -10.39 1.37
C THR A 15 2.25 -11.58 0.45
N GLY A 16 1.46 -11.77 -0.61
CA GLY A 16 1.71 -12.78 -1.63
C GLY A 16 2.86 -12.38 -2.56
N TYR A 17 3.36 -13.33 -3.36
CA TYR A 17 4.46 -13.10 -4.29
C TYR A 17 4.15 -11.95 -5.28
N THR A 18 3.06 -12.09 -6.03
CA THR A 18 2.61 -11.05 -6.98
C THR A 18 2.16 -9.78 -6.26
N GLY A 19 1.56 -9.91 -5.07
CA GLY A 19 1.12 -8.77 -4.25
C GLY A 19 2.28 -7.86 -3.87
N ARG A 20 3.42 -8.43 -3.47
CA ARG A 20 4.64 -7.66 -3.19
C ARG A 20 5.14 -6.91 -4.41
N LEU A 21 5.26 -7.58 -5.56
CA LEU A 21 5.69 -6.96 -6.80
C LEU A 21 4.76 -5.82 -7.24
N CYS A 22 3.45 -6.00 -7.10
CA CYS A 22 2.47 -4.94 -7.34
C CYS A 22 2.67 -3.76 -6.38
N ALA A 23 2.88 -4.03 -5.08
CA ALA A 23 3.09 -2.98 -4.10
C ALA A 23 4.36 -2.16 -4.40
N GLU A 24 5.46 -2.82 -4.73
CA GLU A 24 6.68 -2.15 -5.18
C GLU A 24 6.46 -1.35 -6.46
N HIS A 25 5.73 -1.90 -7.42
CA HIS A 25 5.44 -1.21 -8.67
C HIS A 25 4.63 0.07 -8.43
N ILE A 26 3.65 0.03 -7.52
CA ILE A 26 2.88 1.21 -7.10
C ILE A 26 3.82 2.26 -6.49
N VAL A 27 4.70 1.86 -5.56
CA VAL A 27 5.61 2.80 -4.89
C VAL A 27 6.61 3.45 -5.86
N LYS A 28 7.09 2.70 -6.86
CA LYS A 28 8.08 3.18 -7.85
C LYS A 28 7.46 4.05 -8.95
N ASN A 29 6.25 3.76 -9.39
CA ASN A 29 5.71 4.33 -10.64
C ASN A 29 4.50 5.27 -10.43
N PHE A 30 3.82 5.21 -9.29
CA PHE A 30 2.63 6.04 -9.05
C PHE A 30 3.01 7.33 -8.32
N PRO A 31 2.21 8.41 -8.47
CA PRO A 31 2.41 9.65 -7.74
C PRO A 31 2.55 9.43 -6.22
N THR A 32 3.44 10.19 -5.59
CA THR A 32 3.73 10.08 -4.14
C THR A 32 2.55 10.50 -3.26
N GLY A 33 1.64 11.32 -3.79
CA GLY A 33 0.41 11.75 -3.12
C GLY A 33 -0.79 10.82 -3.27
N LEU A 34 -0.64 9.65 -3.90
CA LEU A 34 -1.71 8.66 -4.02
C LEU A 34 -2.12 8.16 -2.62
N LYS A 35 -3.41 8.27 -2.28
CA LYS A 35 -3.95 7.72 -1.03
C LYS A 35 -4.31 6.27 -1.27
N TRP A 36 -3.57 5.37 -0.63
CA TRP A 36 -3.74 3.94 -0.86
C TRP A 36 -3.62 3.14 0.42
N ALA A 37 -4.17 1.93 0.41
CA ALA A 37 -4.11 1.01 1.54
C ALA A 37 -3.67 -0.39 1.14
N LEU A 38 -3.08 -1.09 2.11
CA LEU A 38 -2.70 -2.48 2.03
C LEU A 38 -3.68 -3.29 2.89
N ALA A 39 -4.35 -4.26 2.27
CA ALA A 39 -5.36 -5.08 2.94
C ALA A 39 -4.96 -6.56 2.91
N GLY A 40 -4.90 -7.18 4.09
CA GLY A 40 -4.46 -8.57 4.19
C GLY A 40 -4.86 -9.25 5.49
N ARG A 41 -4.89 -10.58 5.47
CA ARG A 41 -5.35 -11.40 6.61
C ARG A 41 -4.49 -11.32 7.87
N SER A 42 -3.25 -10.87 7.74
CA SER A 42 -2.29 -10.80 8.84
C SER A 42 -1.71 -9.40 8.91
N LEU A 43 -2.19 -8.62 9.89
CA LEU A 43 -1.76 -7.24 10.11
C LEU A 43 -0.25 -7.14 10.32
N GLN A 44 0.36 -8.10 11.01
CA GLN A 44 1.81 -8.15 11.20
C GLN A 44 2.55 -8.23 9.86
N LYS A 45 2.21 -9.20 9.01
CA LYS A 45 2.86 -9.37 7.70
C LYS A 45 2.59 -8.18 6.77
N VAL A 46 1.40 -7.60 6.83
CA VAL A 46 1.06 -6.39 6.05
C VAL A 46 1.89 -5.20 6.53
N GLY A 47 2.05 -5.03 7.84
CA GLY A 47 2.89 -3.98 8.42
C GLY A 47 4.37 -4.13 8.07
N ASP A 48 4.89 -5.35 7.99
CA ASP A 48 6.27 -5.60 7.54
C ASP A 48 6.46 -5.18 6.07
N VAL A 49 5.50 -5.52 5.20
CA VAL A 49 5.51 -5.06 3.80
C VAL A 49 5.41 -3.53 3.72
N ALA A 50 4.56 -2.89 4.53
CA ALA A 50 4.46 -1.43 4.56
C ALA A 50 5.80 -0.77 4.94
N LYS A 51 6.54 -1.33 5.90
CA LYS A 51 7.89 -0.86 6.28
C LYS A 51 8.90 -1.07 5.15
N GLU A 52 8.90 -2.24 4.50
CA GLU A 52 9.75 -2.53 3.34
C GLU A 52 9.53 -1.48 2.23
N LEU A 53 8.27 -1.14 1.95
CA LEU A 53 7.89 -0.16 0.94
C LEU A 53 8.29 1.28 1.30
N LYS A 54 8.24 1.65 2.59
CA LYS A 54 8.70 2.96 3.08
C LYS A 54 10.19 3.15 2.84
N ASN A 55 10.99 2.12 3.04
CA ASN A 55 12.43 2.16 2.77
C ASN A 55 12.72 2.34 1.27
N LEU A 56 11.82 1.89 0.40
CA LEU A 56 11.97 1.95 -1.04
C LEU A 56 11.63 3.33 -1.63
N ASN A 57 10.75 4.10 -0.99
CA ASN A 57 10.49 5.49 -1.33
C ASN A 57 10.06 6.30 -0.07
N PRO A 58 11.02 6.92 0.64
CA PRO A 58 10.76 7.62 1.89
C PRO A 58 9.85 8.86 1.75
N ASP A 59 9.82 9.48 0.56
CA ASP A 59 9.07 10.70 0.28
C ASP A 59 7.58 10.46 0.00
N ARG A 60 7.15 9.18 0.01
CA ARG A 60 5.77 8.78 -0.26
C ARG A 60 4.94 8.77 1.02
N VAL A 61 3.65 9.10 0.90
CA VAL A 61 2.67 8.89 1.98
C VAL A 61 2.56 7.39 2.32
N GLU A 62 2.65 7.08 3.61
CA GLU A 62 2.52 5.71 4.09
C GLU A 62 1.15 5.12 3.73
N PRO A 63 1.09 3.87 3.22
CA PRO A 63 -0.18 3.24 2.95
C PRO A 63 -0.95 3.02 4.26
N GLY A 64 -2.27 3.21 4.20
CA GLY A 64 -3.15 2.73 5.26
C GLY A 64 -3.07 1.20 5.37
N THR A 65 -3.28 0.65 6.57
CA THR A 65 -3.37 -0.80 6.77
C THR A 65 -4.75 -1.15 7.32
N THR A 66 -5.48 -2.05 6.64
CA THR A 66 -6.80 -2.53 7.07
C THR A 66 -6.95 -4.05 6.96
#